data_AF-A0A7I9V010-F1
#
_entry.id   AF-A0A7I9V010-F1
#
_cell.length_a   1.000
_cell.length_b   1.000
_cell.length_c   1.000
_cell.angle_alpha   90.00
_cell.angle_beta   90.00
_cell.angle_gamma   90.00
#
_symmetry.space_group_name_H-M   'P 1'
#
loop_
_entity.id
_entity.type
_entity.pdbx_description
1 polymer ?
#
loop_
_entity_poly.entity_id
_entity_poly.type
_entity_poly.pdbx_seq_one_letter_code
_entity_poly.pdbx_strand_id
1 'polypeptide(L)'
;MTWGAVLAVKPLSAAKSRLGGSDEDRGGLVLAMLDDVLAAVTAAGLVALVVTPDPEIASLAAGAGARAVGEPAGAAGLNAAFQHGQRALLERVSAVSSVVFLQADLPALTATQLRSALAAHTRLVETESAQSFVADSTGTGTAALLRPADLPDAPFFGSDSAAAHRRAGAHDLVARAAEAAGWTGLRRDVDTRADLADAARIGVGPATSRWLRARS
;
A
#
# COMPACT_ATOMS: atom_id res chain seq x y z
N MET A 1 -2.20 7.91 -19.20
CA MET A 1 -1.87 8.32 -17.81
C MET A 1 -0.99 7.25 -17.21
N THR A 2 0.21 7.60 -16.75
CA THR A 2 1.11 6.64 -16.09
C THR A 2 0.92 6.75 -14.58
N TRP A 3 0.64 5.63 -13.94
CA TRP A 3 0.45 5.54 -12.50
C TRP A 3 1.74 5.07 -11.82
N GLY A 4 2.03 5.72 -10.70
CA GLY A 4 3.03 5.27 -9.76
C GLY A 4 2.42 4.69 -8.50
N ALA A 5 3.06 3.70 -7.90
CA ALA A 5 2.74 3.23 -6.56
C ALA A 5 3.89 3.59 -5.62
N VAL A 6 3.58 4.25 -4.50
CA VAL A 6 4.54 4.49 -3.43
C VAL A 6 4.14 3.66 -2.23
N LEU A 7 5.07 2.86 -1.72
CA LEU A 7 4.93 2.06 -0.51
C LEU A 7 5.96 2.55 0.52
N ALA A 8 5.56 2.72 1.76
CA ALA A 8 6.48 3.06 2.85
C ALA A 8 6.54 1.90 3.83
N VAL A 9 7.74 1.34 4.02
CA VAL A 9 7.94 0.13 4.83
C VAL A 9 9.00 0.39 5.88
N LYS A 10 8.57 0.31 7.14
CA LYS A 10 9.44 0.44 8.31
C LYS A 10 10.45 -0.73 8.38
N PRO A 11 11.56 -0.57 9.12
CA PRO A 11 12.51 -1.65 9.35
C PRO A 11 11.83 -2.93 9.86
N LEU A 12 12.34 -4.09 9.45
CA LEU A 12 11.81 -5.39 9.89
C LEU A 12 11.85 -5.56 11.42
N SER A 13 12.83 -4.94 12.08
CA SER A 13 12.95 -4.93 13.55
C SER A 13 11.81 -4.18 14.26
N ALA A 14 11.14 -3.25 13.58
CA ALA A 14 9.96 -2.54 14.09
C ALA A 14 8.64 -3.26 13.75
N ALA A 15 8.69 -4.46 13.16
CA ALA A 15 7.53 -5.14 12.65
C ALA A 15 6.60 -5.69 13.76
N LYS A 16 5.32 -5.30 13.64
CA LYS A 16 4.09 -5.99 14.09
C LYS A 16 4.26 -7.01 15.22
N SER A 17 4.64 -6.53 16.40
CA SER A 17 4.67 -7.35 17.63
C SER A 17 3.36 -8.11 17.88
N ARG A 18 2.23 -7.56 17.41
CA ARG A 18 0.88 -8.16 17.45
C ARG A 18 0.71 -9.45 16.63
N LEU A 19 1.62 -9.77 15.72
CA LEU A 19 1.63 -11.03 14.98
C LEU A 19 2.23 -12.20 15.80
N GLY A 20 2.95 -11.92 16.90
CA GLY A 20 3.63 -12.94 17.71
C GLY A 20 4.67 -13.76 16.91
N GLY A 21 5.29 -14.75 17.56
CA GLY A 21 6.38 -15.53 16.95
C GLY A 21 7.75 -14.87 17.09
N SER A 22 8.79 -15.51 16.56
CA SER A 22 10.16 -14.97 16.61
C SER A 22 10.30 -13.73 15.72
N ASP A 23 11.32 -12.91 15.97
CA ASP A 23 11.60 -11.72 15.15
C ASP A 23 11.88 -12.11 13.68
N GLU A 24 12.57 -13.23 13.48
CA GLU A 24 12.84 -13.83 12.17
C GLU A 24 11.55 -14.21 11.44
N ASP A 25 10.60 -14.85 12.14
CA ASP A 25 9.30 -15.20 11.57
C ASP A 25 8.52 -13.96 11.13
N ARG A 26 8.50 -12.92 11.98
CA ARG A 26 7.80 -11.66 11.68
C ARG A 26 8.45 -10.96 10.49
N GLY A 27 9.78 -10.90 10.43
CA GLY A 27 10.52 -10.35 9.29
C GLY A 27 10.20 -11.08 8.00
N GLY A 28 10.26 -12.42 8.02
CA GLY A 28 9.93 -13.25 6.86
C GLY A 28 8.49 -13.06 6.37
N LEU A 29 7.53 -12.86 7.27
CA LEU A 29 6.14 -12.57 6.89
C LEU A 29 6.01 -11.19 6.26
N VAL A 30 6.63 -10.15 6.82
CA VAL A 30 6.61 -8.79 6.23
C VAL A 30 7.18 -8.81 4.80
N LEU A 31 8.30 -9.49 4.58
CA LEU A 31 8.88 -9.65 3.26
C LEU A 31 7.95 -10.40 2.30
N ALA A 32 7.33 -11.48 2.76
CA ALA A 32 6.39 -12.25 1.94
C ALA A 32 5.14 -11.43 1.55
N MET A 33 4.59 -10.65 2.47
CA MET A 33 3.44 -9.78 2.17
C MET A 33 3.83 -8.66 1.19
N LEU A 34 4.99 -8.02 1.40
CA LEU A 34 5.49 -6.99 0.50
C LEU A 34 5.71 -7.52 -0.92
N ASP A 35 6.29 -8.72 -1.05
CA ASP A 35 6.50 -9.35 -2.36
C ASP A 35 5.18 -9.56 -3.11
N ASP A 36 4.14 -10.06 -2.41
CA ASP A 36 2.80 -10.22 -2.99
C ASP A 36 2.19 -8.88 -3.42
N VAL A 37 2.34 -7.82 -2.61
CA VAL A 37 1.85 -6.47 -2.95
C VAL A 37 2.60 -5.91 -4.18
N LEU A 38 3.92 -6.03 -4.23
CA LEU A 38 4.73 -5.57 -5.36
C LEU A 38 4.41 -6.34 -6.65
N ALA A 39 4.17 -7.65 -6.55
CA ALA A 39 3.71 -8.46 -7.66
C ALA A 39 2.35 -7.95 -8.20
N ALA A 40 1.41 -7.63 -7.31
CA ALA A 40 0.11 -7.08 -7.70
C ALA A 40 0.21 -5.68 -8.34
N VAL A 41 1.07 -4.80 -7.80
CA VAL A 41 1.35 -3.46 -8.35
C VAL A 41 1.97 -3.57 -9.75
N THR A 42 2.98 -4.42 -9.91
CA THR A 42 3.67 -4.62 -11.19
C THR A 42 2.72 -5.22 -12.23
N ALA A 43 1.94 -6.24 -11.85
CA ALA A 43 0.95 -6.85 -12.73
C ALA A 43 -0.22 -5.91 -13.08
N ALA A 44 -0.46 -4.86 -12.28
CA ALA A 44 -1.40 -3.78 -12.60
C ALA A 44 -0.81 -2.74 -13.59
N GLY A 45 0.49 -2.80 -13.87
CA GLY A 45 1.19 -1.90 -14.80
C GLY A 45 1.66 -0.59 -14.16
N LEU A 46 1.83 -0.56 -12.84
CA LEU A 46 2.24 0.63 -12.10
C LEU A 46 3.76 0.66 -11.91
N VAL A 47 4.33 1.87 -11.93
CA VAL A 47 5.73 2.07 -11.55
C VAL A 47 5.84 2.08 -10.03
N ALA A 48 6.48 1.06 -9.45
CA ALA A 48 6.60 0.91 -8.01
C ALA A 48 7.85 1.61 -7.43
N LEU A 49 7.67 2.32 -6.32
CA LEU A 49 8.74 2.83 -5.48
C LEU A 49 8.47 2.49 -4.01
N VAL A 50 9.48 1.92 -3.36
CA VAL A 50 9.47 1.56 -1.94
C VAL A 50 10.38 2.53 -1.19
N VAL A 51 9.86 3.12 -0.12
CA VAL A 51 10.61 3.95 0.84
C VAL A 51 10.90 3.09 2.05
N THR A 52 12.17 2.84 2.32
CA THR A 52 12.60 2.02 3.44
C THR A 52 14.05 2.30 3.82
N PRO A 53 14.42 2.33 5.11
CA PRO A 53 15.81 2.34 5.53
C PRO A 53 16.42 0.92 5.56
N ASP A 54 15.63 -0.13 5.32
CA ASP A 54 16.02 -1.52 5.48
C ASP A 54 16.62 -2.10 4.19
N PRO A 55 17.87 -2.59 4.20
CA PRO A 55 18.53 -3.08 3.00
C PRO A 55 17.90 -4.37 2.45
N GLU A 56 17.29 -5.19 3.30
CA GLU A 56 16.64 -6.44 2.86
C GLU A 56 15.34 -6.14 2.10
N ILE A 57 14.54 -5.20 2.64
CA ILE A 57 13.35 -4.68 1.96
C ILE A 57 13.73 -4.01 0.63
N ALA A 58 14.81 -3.20 0.61
CA ALA A 58 15.28 -2.56 -0.60
C ALA A 58 15.74 -3.58 -1.66
N SER A 59 16.42 -4.64 -1.24
CA SER A 59 16.85 -5.74 -2.12
C SER A 59 15.65 -6.49 -2.71
N LEU A 60 14.65 -6.82 -1.87
CA LEU A 60 13.40 -7.44 -2.32
C LEU A 60 12.67 -6.57 -3.34
N ALA A 61 12.54 -5.28 -3.06
CA ALA A 61 11.91 -4.32 -3.97
C ALA A 61 12.60 -4.30 -5.34
N ALA A 62 13.94 -4.24 -5.35
CA ALA A 62 14.72 -4.30 -6.58
C ALA A 62 14.53 -5.62 -7.35
N GLY A 63 14.51 -6.76 -6.64
CA GLY A 63 14.24 -8.07 -7.23
C GLY A 63 12.85 -8.19 -7.86
N ALA A 64 11.85 -7.50 -7.30
CA ALA A 64 10.50 -7.41 -7.83
C ALA A 64 10.32 -6.37 -8.96
N GLY A 65 11.40 -5.71 -9.40
CA GLY A 65 11.35 -4.67 -10.43
C GLY A 65 10.88 -3.29 -9.94
N ALA A 66 10.71 -3.13 -8.63
CA ALA A 66 10.44 -1.83 -8.00
C ALA A 66 11.75 -1.06 -7.74
N ARG A 67 11.64 0.25 -7.56
CA ARG A 67 12.76 1.08 -7.09
C ARG A 67 12.69 1.21 -5.57
N ALA A 68 13.84 1.34 -4.91
CA ALA A 68 13.92 1.61 -3.48
C ALA A 68 14.65 2.93 -3.22
N VAL A 69 14.20 3.66 -2.20
CA VAL A 69 14.89 4.85 -1.66
C VAL A 69 14.91 4.78 -0.13
N GLY A 70 15.98 5.32 0.46
CA GLY A 70 16.08 5.45 1.91
C GLY A 70 15.05 6.42 2.47
N GLU A 71 14.74 6.30 3.76
CA GLU A 71 14.03 7.36 4.47
C GLU A 71 14.93 8.60 4.61
N PRO A 72 14.41 9.81 4.36
CA PRO A 72 15.21 11.03 4.47
C PRO A 72 15.53 11.35 5.92
N ALA A 73 16.78 11.76 6.17
CA ALA A 73 17.24 12.12 7.51
C ALA A 73 16.36 13.21 8.14
N GLY A 74 15.87 12.97 9.36
CA GLY A 74 15.08 13.93 10.12
C GLY A 74 13.59 14.03 9.74
N ALA A 75 13.14 13.36 8.67
CA ALA A 75 11.71 13.24 8.40
C ALA A 75 11.16 12.02 9.13
N ALA A 76 10.47 12.26 10.26
CA ALA A 76 9.90 11.18 11.04
C ALA A 76 8.48 10.85 10.58
N GLY A 77 8.25 9.57 10.30
CA GLY A 77 6.90 9.01 10.21
C GLY A 77 6.37 8.75 8.81
N LEU A 78 5.26 8.02 8.78
CA LEU A 78 4.68 7.40 7.58
C LEU A 78 4.32 8.41 6.48
N ASN A 79 3.72 9.55 6.85
CA ASN A 79 3.27 10.55 5.88
C ASN A 79 4.45 11.26 5.20
N ALA A 80 5.53 11.53 5.95
CA ALA A 80 6.75 12.10 5.39
C ALA A 80 7.45 11.11 4.44
N ALA A 81 7.44 9.82 4.77
CA ALA A 81 7.96 8.77 3.90
C ALA A 81 7.19 8.71 2.57
N PHE A 82 5.85 8.72 2.58
CA PHE A 82 5.06 8.76 1.35
C PHE A 82 5.33 10.01 0.51
N GLN A 83 5.41 11.19 1.13
CA GLN A 83 5.72 12.44 0.43
C GLN A 83 7.13 12.39 -0.21
N HIS A 84 8.12 11.87 0.52
CA HIS A 84 9.47 11.67 0.00
C HIS A 84 9.48 10.71 -1.18
N GLY A 85 8.81 9.58 -1.06
CA GLY A 85 8.72 8.58 -2.11
C GLY A 85 8.04 9.12 -3.38
N GLN A 86 6.99 9.92 -3.23
CA GLN A 86 6.35 10.60 -4.37
C GLN A 86 7.34 11.51 -5.10
N ARG A 87 8.07 12.37 -4.39
CA ARG A 87 9.05 13.25 -5.04
C ARG A 87 10.14 12.45 -5.74
N ALA A 88 10.70 11.45 -5.07
CA ALA A 88 11.75 10.60 -5.63
C ALA A 88 11.27 9.82 -6.86
N LEU A 89 10.00 9.42 -6.89
CA LEU A 89 9.40 8.76 -8.04
C LEU A 89 9.33 9.71 -9.24
N LEU A 90 8.86 10.95 -9.02
CA LEU A 90 8.68 11.95 -10.09
C LEU A 90 9.99 12.47 -10.64
N GLU A 91 11.00 12.65 -9.78
CA GLU A 91 12.36 13.01 -10.19
C GLU A 91 12.96 11.97 -11.15
N ARG A 92 12.56 10.70 -11.04
CA ARG A 92 13.15 9.61 -11.81
C ARG A 92 12.27 9.09 -12.96
N VAL A 93 10.99 9.44 -12.98
CA VAL A 93 10.01 8.97 -13.99
C VAL A 93 9.04 10.10 -14.31
N SER A 94 9.45 10.97 -15.23
CA SER A 94 8.67 12.16 -15.64
C SER A 94 7.31 11.85 -16.26
N ALA A 95 7.09 10.62 -16.74
CA ALA A 95 5.82 10.20 -17.30
C ALA A 95 4.72 9.93 -16.24
N VAL A 96 5.08 9.79 -14.96
CA VAL A 96 4.13 9.58 -13.86
C VAL A 96 3.37 10.88 -13.59
N SER A 97 2.05 10.83 -13.72
CA SER A 97 1.16 11.97 -13.49
C SER A 97 0.20 11.77 -12.32
N SER A 98 0.09 10.53 -11.83
CA SER A 98 -0.78 10.16 -10.71
C SER A 98 -0.11 9.10 -9.86
N VAL A 99 -0.36 9.15 -8.56
CA VAL A 99 0.22 8.23 -7.58
C VAL A 99 -0.85 7.57 -6.73
N VAL A 100 -0.63 6.31 -6.40
CA VAL A 100 -1.29 5.61 -5.31
C VAL A 100 -0.30 5.40 -4.16
N PHE A 101 -0.67 5.85 -2.98
CA PHE A 101 -0.01 5.48 -1.73
C PHE A 101 -0.67 4.23 -1.19
N LEU A 102 0.09 3.17 -1.03
CA LEU A 102 -0.43 1.83 -0.74
C LEU A 102 0.21 1.28 0.52
N GLN A 103 -0.61 0.70 1.40
CA GLN A 103 -0.10 -0.09 2.52
C GLN A 103 0.64 -1.34 1.99
N ALA A 104 1.74 -1.69 2.66
CA ALA A 104 2.67 -2.72 2.18
C ALA A 104 2.32 -4.14 2.66
N ASP A 105 1.23 -4.27 3.40
CA ASP A 105 0.81 -5.43 4.16
C ASP A 105 -0.58 -5.90 3.76
N LEU A 106 -0.88 -5.78 2.47
CA LEU A 106 -2.11 -6.22 1.81
C LEU A 106 -1.85 -7.52 1.03
N PRO A 107 -1.49 -8.66 1.66
CA PRO A 107 -1.04 -9.85 0.94
C PRO A 107 -2.12 -10.49 0.07
N ALA A 108 -3.39 -10.12 0.26
CA ALA A 108 -4.51 -10.57 -0.57
C ALA A 108 -4.85 -9.59 -1.71
N LEU A 109 -4.07 -8.51 -1.89
CA LEU A 109 -4.26 -7.57 -2.98
C LEU A 109 -4.01 -8.25 -4.34
N THR A 110 -4.91 -8.00 -5.28
CA THR A 110 -4.74 -8.42 -6.68
C THR A 110 -4.58 -7.23 -7.62
N ALA A 111 -3.90 -7.46 -8.75
CA ALA A 111 -3.77 -6.46 -9.81
C ALA A 111 -5.13 -5.99 -10.36
N THR A 112 -6.12 -6.90 -10.42
CA THR A 112 -7.47 -6.57 -10.88
C THR A 112 -8.19 -5.64 -9.92
N GLN A 113 -8.07 -5.86 -8.61
CA GLN A 113 -8.61 -4.96 -7.60
C GLN A 113 -7.98 -3.57 -7.68
N LEU A 114 -6.65 -3.52 -7.80
CA LEU A 114 -5.92 -2.26 -7.93
C LEU A 114 -6.36 -1.50 -9.20
N ARG A 115 -6.37 -2.15 -10.37
CA ARG A 115 -6.86 -1.53 -11.63
C ARG A 115 -8.30 -1.03 -11.51
N SER A 116 -9.17 -1.79 -10.86
CA SER A 116 -10.56 -1.40 -10.64
C SER A 116 -10.67 -0.16 -9.76
N ALA A 117 -9.84 -0.03 -8.72
CA ALA A 117 -9.80 1.15 -7.86
C ALA A 117 -9.27 2.39 -8.61
N LEU A 118 -8.21 2.23 -9.42
CA LEU A 118 -7.72 3.31 -10.29
C LEU A 118 -8.79 3.79 -11.27
N ALA A 119 -9.51 2.86 -11.92
CA ALA A 119 -10.58 3.20 -12.85
C ALA A 119 -11.76 3.91 -12.15
N ALA A 120 -12.08 3.53 -10.90
CA ALA A 120 -13.09 4.22 -10.10
C ALA A 120 -12.67 5.65 -9.77
N HIS A 121 -11.40 5.86 -9.39
CA HIS A 121 -10.85 7.19 -9.18
C HIS A 121 -10.88 8.04 -10.47
N THR A 122 -10.48 7.49 -11.62
CA THR A 122 -10.52 8.24 -12.88
C THR A 122 -11.93 8.76 -13.19
N ARG A 123 -12.98 7.93 -13.00
CA ARG A 123 -14.37 8.36 -13.20
C ARG A 123 -14.80 9.46 -12.22
N LEU A 124 -14.30 9.45 -11.00
CA LEU A 124 -14.61 10.45 -9.98
C LEU A 124 -13.94 11.81 -10.27
N VAL A 125 -12.67 11.81 -10.68
CA VAL A 125 -11.90 13.04 -10.94
C VAL A 125 -12.52 13.84 -12.10
N GLU A 126 -13.16 13.16 -13.06
CA GLU A 126 -13.88 13.82 -14.14
C GLU A 126 -15.08 14.65 -13.66
N THR A 127 -15.58 14.42 -12.44
CA THR A 127 -16.86 14.98 -11.98
C THR A 127 -16.79 15.74 -10.65
N GLU A 128 -15.85 15.43 -9.75
CA GLU A 128 -15.96 15.88 -8.35
C GLU A 128 -14.63 16.24 -7.66
N SER A 129 -13.75 15.27 -7.41
CA SER A 129 -12.60 15.44 -6.51
C SER A 129 -11.30 14.97 -7.13
N ALA A 130 -10.23 15.76 -6.92
CA ALA A 130 -8.88 15.41 -7.34
C ALA A 130 -8.28 14.26 -6.51
N GLN A 131 -8.84 13.92 -5.34
CA GLN A 131 -8.30 12.88 -4.48
C GLN A 131 -9.37 11.88 -4.06
N SER A 132 -8.98 10.61 -3.95
CA SER A 132 -9.85 9.58 -3.40
C SER A 132 -9.04 8.56 -2.60
N PHE A 133 -9.71 7.80 -1.75
CA PHE A 133 -9.06 6.76 -0.96
C PHE A 133 -9.94 5.51 -0.88
N VAL A 134 -9.32 4.41 -0.47
CA VAL A 134 -9.98 3.15 -0.15
C VAL A 134 -9.83 2.93 1.35
N ALA A 135 -10.93 2.98 2.08
CA ALA A 135 -10.94 2.65 3.51
C ALA A 135 -10.59 1.17 3.73
N ASP A 136 -9.87 0.87 4.81
CA ASP A 136 -9.57 -0.50 5.21
C ASP A 136 -10.85 -1.30 5.57
N SER A 137 -10.66 -2.56 5.94
CA SER A 137 -11.75 -3.47 6.30
C SER A 137 -12.57 -3.03 7.52
N THR A 138 -11.98 -2.26 8.43
CA THR A 138 -12.62 -1.68 9.62
C THR A 138 -13.35 -0.37 9.31
N GLY A 139 -12.98 0.30 8.22
CA GLY A 139 -13.51 1.61 7.79
C GLY A 139 -12.90 2.81 8.50
N THR A 140 -11.93 2.58 9.40
CA THR A 140 -11.29 3.65 10.21
C THR A 140 -9.97 4.12 9.63
N GLY A 141 -9.17 3.21 9.08
CA GLY A 141 -7.92 3.51 8.39
C GLY A 141 -8.06 3.54 6.87
N THR A 142 -6.95 3.84 6.22
CA THR A 142 -6.83 3.98 4.76
C THR A 142 -5.87 2.93 4.22
N ALA A 143 -6.34 2.06 3.33
CA ALA A 143 -5.50 1.06 2.68
C ALA A 143 -4.79 1.62 1.44
N ALA A 144 -5.47 2.52 0.70
CA ALA A 144 -4.88 3.21 -0.44
C ALA A 144 -5.37 4.66 -0.55
N LEU A 145 -4.49 5.59 -0.92
CA LEU A 145 -4.83 6.97 -1.30
C LEU A 145 -4.38 7.23 -2.73
N LEU A 146 -5.29 7.72 -3.57
CA LEU A 146 -5.09 7.99 -5.00
C LEU A 146 -5.17 9.49 -5.25
N ARG A 147 -4.17 10.04 -5.95
CA ARG A 147 -4.08 11.49 -6.21
C ARG A 147 -3.19 11.87 -7.40
N PRO A 148 -3.35 13.08 -7.95
CA PRO A 148 -2.36 13.70 -8.84
C PRO A 148 -0.98 13.75 -8.20
N ALA A 149 0.05 13.51 -9.02
CA ALA A 149 1.42 13.42 -8.53
C ALA A 149 2.06 14.79 -8.25
N ASP A 150 1.48 15.88 -8.75
CA ASP A 150 1.94 17.25 -8.55
C ASP A 150 1.48 17.86 -7.21
N LEU A 151 0.58 17.19 -6.47
CA LEU A 151 0.14 17.66 -5.15
C LEU A 151 1.30 17.56 -4.13
N PRO A 152 1.74 18.69 -3.54
CA PRO A 152 2.91 18.71 -2.68
C PRO A 152 2.61 18.23 -1.26
N ASP A 153 1.35 18.26 -0.82
CA ASP A 153 0.97 18.00 0.56
C ASP A 153 1.24 16.55 0.99
N ALA A 154 1.64 16.35 2.23
CA ALA A 154 1.75 15.02 2.81
C ALA A 154 0.35 14.39 3.01
N PRO A 155 0.22 13.05 2.93
CA PRO A 155 -1.04 12.38 3.22
C PRO A 155 -1.34 12.36 4.74
N PHE A 156 -2.51 11.82 5.12
CA PHE A 156 -2.97 11.75 6.51
C PHE A 156 -3.15 10.30 7.01
N PHE A 157 -2.19 9.42 6.72
CA PHE A 157 -2.17 8.06 7.28
C PHE A 157 -1.88 8.05 8.78
N GLY A 158 -2.38 7.00 9.45
CA GLY A 158 -2.35 6.82 10.89
C GLY A 158 -3.73 6.47 11.44
N SER A 159 -3.89 6.63 12.76
CA SER A 159 -5.18 6.45 13.44
C SER A 159 -6.25 7.36 12.84
N ASP A 160 -7.45 6.80 12.61
CA ASP A 160 -8.60 7.51 12.01
C ASP A 160 -8.30 8.18 10.66
N SER A 161 -7.34 7.64 9.91
CA SER A 161 -6.89 8.21 8.63
C SER A 161 -8.01 8.31 7.60
N ALA A 162 -9.01 7.43 7.60
CA ALA A 162 -10.17 7.56 6.71
C ALA A 162 -10.96 8.85 7.00
N ALA A 163 -11.17 9.17 8.27
CA ALA A 163 -11.84 10.42 8.66
C ALA A 163 -10.98 11.65 8.38
N ALA A 164 -9.66 11.54 8.54
CA ALA A 164 -8.74 12.62 8.20
C ALA A 164 -8.72 12.92 6.69
N HIS A 165 -8.64 11.88 5.84
CA HIS A 165 -8.70 12.03 4.39
C HIS A 165 -10.04 12.60 3.91
N ARG A 166 -11.17 12.15 4.47
CA ARG A 166 -12.49 12.74 4.18
C ARG A 166 -12.54 14.23 4.52
N ARG A 167 -12.04 14.63 5.70
CA ARG A 167 -11.98 16.05 6.10
C ARG A 167 -11.07 16.88 5.20
N ALA A 168 -10.04 16.27 4.62
CA ALA A 168 -9.16 16.89 3.63
C ALA A 168 -9.76 16.93 2.21
N GLY A 169 -10.99 16.44 2.01
CA GLY A 169 -11.70 16.49 0.72
C GLY A 169 -11.48 15.27 -0.18
N ALA A 170 -10.78 14.22 0.29
CA ALA A 170 -10.65 12.99 -0.47
C ALA A 170 -11.94 12.16 -0.39
N HIS A 171 -12.41 11.68 -1.54
CA HIS A 171 -13.62 10.85 -1.62
C HIS A 171 -13.33 9.40 -1.25
N ASP A 172 -14.22 8.78 -0.46
CA ASP A 172 -14.13 7.38 -0.11
C ASP A 172 -14.71 6.50 -1.23
N LEU A 173 -13.86 5.79 -1.96
CA LEU A 173 -14.28 4.96 -3.09
C LEU A 173 -15.12 3.75 -2.67
N VAL A 174 -15.11 3.36 -1.39
CA VAL A 174 -15.92 2.24 -0.87
C VAL A 174 -17.25 2.70 -0.27
N ALA A 175 -17.61 3.97 -0.42
CA ALA A 175 -18.94 4.47 -0.05
C ALA A 175 -20.08 3.74 -0.80
N ARG A 176 -19.77 3.15 -1.95
CA ARG A 176 -20.68 2.27 -2.70
C ARG A 176 -20.39 0.80 -2.42
N ALA A 177 -21.44 0.02 -2.14
CA ALA A 177 -21.32 -1.36 -1.68
C ALA A 177 -20.69 -2.32 -2.71
N ALA A 178 -20.88 -2.07 -4.00
CA ALA A 178 -20.33 -2.93 -5.06
C ALA A 178 -18.80 -2.86 -5.11
N GLU A 179 -18.25 -1.66 -5.00
CA GLU A 179 -16.83 -1.37 -4.91
C GLU A 179 -16.22 -1.99 -3.64
N ALA A 180 -16.90 -1.83 -2.50
CA ALA A 180 -16.47 -2.42 -1.23
C ALA A 180 -16.35 -3.96 -1.29
N ALA A 181 -17.27 -4.63 -2.00
CA ALA A 181 -17.27 -6.08 -2.15
C ALA A 181 -16.20 -6.58 -3.14
N GLY A 182 -15.92 -5.82 -4.20
CA GLY A 182 -14.89 -6.18 -5.18
C GLY A 182 -13.46 -6.08 -4.64
N TRP A 183 -13.23 -5.27 -3.59
CA TRP A 183 -11.90 -4.89 -3.13
C TRP A 183 -11.51 -5.47 -1.77
N THR A 184 -12.08 -6.60 -1.36
CA THR A 184 -11.79 -7.24 -0.07
C THR A 184 -10.29 -7.42 0.22
N GLY A 185 -9.51 -7.84 -0.78
CA GLY A 185 -8.05 -7.99 -0.68
C GLY A 185 -7.31 -6.66 -0.54
N LEU A 186 -7.71 -5.63 -1.30
CA LEU A 186 -7.17 -4.27 -1.19
C LEU A 186 -7.50 -3.61 0.15
N ARG A 187 -8.54 -4.07 0.85
CA ARG A 187 -8.97 -3.52 2.14
C ARG A 187 -8.47 -4.31 3.34
N ARG A 188 -7.77 -5.45 3.14
CA ARG A 188 -7.35 -6.34 4.23
C ARG A 188 -5.86 -6.23 4.50
N ASP A 189 -5.51 -5.20 5.25
CA ASP A 189 -4.23 -5.06 5.92
C ASP A 189 -4.11 -6.06 7.08
N VAL A 190 -2.87 -6.48 7.35
CA VAL A 190 -2.58 -7.59 8.27
C VAL A 190 -1.79 -7.12 9.48
N ASP A 191 -2.45 -6.64 10.52
CA ASP A 191 -1.78 -6.20 11.75
C ASP A 191 -1.69 -7.28 12.83
N THR A 192 -2.65 -8.22 12.83
CA THR A 192 -2.80 -9.26 13.83
C THR A 192 -2.89 -10.64 13.19
N ARG A 193 -2.79 -11.70 14.01
CA ARG A 193 -2.98 -13.08 13.54
C ARG A 193 -4.39 -13.32 12.98
N ALA A 194 -5.40 -12.66 13.54
CA ALA A 194 -6.76 -12.73 13.03
C ALA A 194 -6.82 -12.12 11.62
N ASP A 195 -6.15 -10.99 11.41
CA ASP A 195 -6.09 -10.37 10.08
C ASP A 195 -5.37 -11.23 9.05
N LEU A 196 -4.28 -11.89 9.46
CA LEU A 196 -3.57 -12.83 8.60
C LEU A 196 -4.45 -14.04 8.21
N ALA A 197 -5.18 -14.61 9.17
CA ALA A 197 -6.11 -15.70 8.91
C ALA A 197 -7.24 -15.27 7.96
N ASP A 198 -7.73 -14.05 8.12
CA ASP A 198 -8.78 -13.49 7.25
C ASP A 198 -8.26 -13.23 5.84
N ALA A 199 -7.07 -12.64 5.70
CA ALA A 199 -6.41 -12.47 4.41
C ALA A 199 -6.17 -13.82 3.72
N ALA A 200 -5.77 -14.85 4.47
CA ALA A 200 -5.61 -16.20 3.94
C ALA A 200 -6.93 -16.78 3.40
N ARG A 201 -8.08 -16.50 4.05
CA ARG A 201 -9.41 -16.89 3.57
C ARG A 201 -9.85 -16.12 2.33
N ILE A 202 -9.46 -14.85 2.19
CA ILE A 202 -9.69 -14.06 0.97
C ILE A 202 -8.85 -14.62 -0.19
N GLY A 203 -7.63 -15.04 0.11
CA GLY A 203 -6.66 -15.56 -0.85
C GLY A 203 -5.44 -14.66 -0.92
N VAL A 204 -4.41 -15.00 -0.15
CA VAL A 204 -3.10 -14.32 -0.21
C VAL A 204 -2.29 -14.74 -1.43
N GLY A 205 -1.34 -13.90 -1.82
CA GLY A 205 -0.42 -14.17 -2.90
C GLY A 205 0.56 -15.32 -2.61
N PRO A 206 1.34 -15.74 -3.63
CA PRO A 206 2.18 -16.93 -3.56
C PRO A 206 3.24 -16.89 -2.46
N ALA A 207 3.82 -15.72 -2.17
CA ALA A 207 4.89 -15.60 -1.18
C ALA A 207 4.36 -15.80 0.23
N THR A 208 3.29 -15.08 0.60
CA THR A 208 2.63 -15.24 1.91
C THR A 208 2.02 -16.62 2.07
N SER A 209 1.43 -17.17 1.00
CA SER A 209 0.88 -18.53 0.99
C SER A 209 1.97 -19.58 1.27
N ARG A 210 3.17 -19.42 0.70
CA ARG A 210 4.32 -20.30 0.96
C ARG A 210 4.82 -20.14 2.39
N TRP A 211 4.91 -18.92 2.90
CA TRP A 211 5.32 -18.64 4.28
C TRP A 211 4.39 -19.34 5.29
N LEU A 212 3.06 -19.29 5.05
CA LEU A 212 2.05 -19.95 5.86
C LEU A 212 2.21 -21.48 5.86
N ARG A 213 2.38 -22.10 4.68
CA ARG A 213 2.56 -23.55 4.54
C ARG A 213 3.82 -24.09 5.22
N ALA A 214 4.88 -23.29 5.33
CA ALA A 214 6.10 -23.70 6.02
C ALA A 214 5.94 -23.77 7.55
N ARG A 215 4.81 -23.31 8.08
CA ARG A 215 4.54 -23.15 9.52
C ARG A 215 3.21 -23.77 9.96
N SER A 216 2.57 -24.54 9.05
CA SER A 216 1.35 -25.31 9.30
C SER A 216 1.65 -26.74 9.74
#